data_AF-A0A1Q2MHK3-F1
#
_entry.id   AF-A0A1Q2MHK3-F1
#
_cell.length_a   1.000
_cell.length_b   1.000
_cell.length_c   1.000
_cell.angle_alpha   90.00
_cell.angle_beta   90.00
_cell.angle_gamma   90.00
#
_symmetry.space_group_name_H-M   'P 1'
#
loop_
_entity.id
_entity.type
_entity.pdbx_description
1 polymer ?
#
loop_
_entity_poly.entity_id
_entity_poly.type
_entity_poly.pdbx_seq_one_letter_code
_entity_poly.pdbx_strand_id
1 'polypeptide(L)'
;MFCEGVTFRRNSGFTLVELMVVVLIITILSAIGMSFQTRFVDSAKWTEGKTGCGAIATSLRGYYAQTCGEGGPPADVKALGFGPGDLEGKYFTLSDYQITDLVWTATELEYKIVCVSTKENAPGTPGQFNLYSSGEYELILEGEN
;
A
#
# COMPACT_ATOMS: atom_id res chain seq x y z
N MET A 1 -16.38 2.39 67.89
CA MET A 1 -15.09 1.73 68.19
C MET A 1 -14.67 0.97 66.94
N PHE A 2 -13.98 1.63 66.01
CA PHE A 2 -13.16 0.96 64.99
C PHE A 2 -12.05 1.94 64.66
N CYS A 3 -10.85 1.62 65.13
CA CYS A 3 -9.61 2.28 64.78
C CYS A 3 -8.83 1.24 64.00
N GLU A 4 -8.87 1.31 62.67
CA GLU A 4 -7.91 0.59 61.83
C GLU A 4 -6.83 1.60 61.43
N GLY A 5 -5.64 1.39 62.00
CA GLY A 5 -4.46 2.17 61.70
C GLY A 5 -3.93 1.85 60.31
N VAL A 6 -3.88 2.87 59.45
CA VAL A 6 -3.16 2.80 58.17
C VAL A 6 -1.66 2.77 58.48
N THR A 7 -1.07 1.57 58.48
CA THR A 7 0.39 1.39 58.54
C THR A 7 1.01 1.80 57.21
N PHE A 8 1.60 3.00 57.16
CA PHE A 8 2.29 3.51 55.97
C PHE A 8 3.65 2.81 55.81
N ARG A 9 3.72 1.86 54.87
CA ARG A 9 4.99 1.23 54.47
C ARG A 9 5.89 2.29 53.83
N ARG A 10 7.14 2.40 54.28
CA ARG A 10 8.18 3.23 53.66
C ARG A 10 8.44 2.73 52.24
N ASN A 11 7.73 3.30 51.28
CA ASN A 11 8.04 3.14 49.87
C ASN A 11 9.22 4.08 49.57
N SER A 12 10.35 3.53 49.15
CA SER A 12 11.45 4.30 48.57
C SER A 12 10.96 4.91 47.26
N GLY A 13 10.34 6.09 47.36
CA GLY A 13 9.75 6.81 46.25
C GLY A 13 10.79 7.60 45.46
N PHE A 14 10.61 7.63 44.14
CA PHE A 14 11.30 8.53 43.22
C PHE A 14 11.36 9.95 43.78
N THR A 15 12.52 10.59 43.66
CA THR A 15 12.67 11.96 44.15
C THR A 15 11.82 12.92 43.30
N LEU A 16 11.27 13.99 43.89
CA LEU A 16 10.49 14.98 43.13
C LEU A 16 11.29 15.59 41.96
N VAL A 17 12.62 15.68 42.12
CA VAL A 17 13.52 16.17 41.07
C VAL A 17 13.68 15.20 39.90
N GLU A 18 13.63 13.90 40.18
CA GLU A 18 13.74 12.83 39.17
C GLU A 18 12.50 12.81 38.28
N LEU A 19 11.32 13.07 38.86
CA LEU A 19 10.11 13.28 38.08
C LEU A 19 10.16 14.60 37.31
N MET A 20 10.67 15.68 37.91
CA MET A 20 10.77 16.99 37.25
C MET A 20 11.60 16.94 35.95
N VAL A 21 12.76 16.29 35.99
CA VAL A 21 13.60 16.20 34.78
C VAL A 21 12.98 15.29 33.71
N VAL A 22 12.26 14.23 34.12
CA VAL A 22 11.55 13.36 33.17
C VAL A 22 10.43 14.13 32.47
N VAL A 23 9.63 14.89 33.21
CA VAL A 23 8.57 15.72 32.63
C VAL A 23 9.16 16.81 31.73
N LEU A 24 10.32 17.38 32.09
CA LEU A 24 11.03 18.33 31.23
C LEU A 24 11.47 17.69 29.91
N ILE A 25 12.08 16.50 29.94
CA ILE A 25 12.58 15.84 28.73
C ILE A 25 11.43 15.40 27.81
N ILE A 26 10.35 14.82 28.34
CA ILE A 26 9.19 14.41 27.52
C ILE A 26 8.51 15.61 26.85
N THR A 27 8.54 16.80 27.46
CA THR A 27 7.98 18.01 26.82
C THR A 27 8.76 18.41 25.56
N ILE A 28 10.09 18.30 25.60
CA ILE A 28 10.95 18.60 24.46
C ILE A 28 10.83 17.50 23.40
N LEU A 29 10.87 16.23 23.80
CA LEU A 29 10.69 15.10 22.88
C LEU A 29 9.33 15.14 22.18
N SER A 30 8.26 15.53 22.87
CA SER A 30 6.94 15.64 22.25
C SER A 30 6.82 16.84 21.31
N ALA A 31 7.60 17.90 21.50
CA ALA A 31 7.57 19.08 20.64
C ALA A 31 8.23 18.81 19.26
N ILE A 32 9.23 17.93 19.21
CA ILE A 32 9.92 17.54 17.96
C ILE A 32 9.53 16.15 17.45
N GLY A 33 8.95 15.33 18.32
CA GLY A 33 8.71 13.92 18.06
C GLY A 33 7.28 13.70 17.60
N MET A 34 7.11 13.61 16.28
CA MET A 34 6.29 12.61 15.57
C MET A 34 6.05 13.06 14.12
N SER A 35 6.57 12.30 13.15
CA SER A 35 6.01 12.26 11.77
C SER A 35 6.51 11.12 10.87
N PHE A 36 7.21 10.08 11.36
CA PHE A 36 7.88 9.11 10.47
C PHE A 36 7.01 7.94 9.95
N GLN A 37 5.73 7.82 10.36
CA GLN A 37 4.93 6.62 10.10
C GLN A 37 4.18 6.61 8.74
N THR A 38 4.08 7.75 8.05
CA THR A 38 3.22 7.90 6.85
C THR A 38 3.63 6.97 5.69
N ARG A 39 4.94 6.77 5.48
CA ARG A 39 5.45 5.90 4.39
C ARG A 39 5.07 4.42 4.57
N PHE A 40 4.96 3.96 5.81
CA PHE A 40 4.51 2.57 6.08
C PHE A 40 3.02 2.41 5.82
N VAL A 41 2.22 3.45 6.12
CA VAL A 41 0.79 3.45 5.82
C VAL A 41 0.58 3.47 4.31
N ASP A 42 1.31 4.28 3.56
CA ASP A 42 1.18 4.32 2.10
C ASP A 42 1.63 3.01 1.45
N SER A 43 2.71 2.38 1.92
CA SER A 43 3.12 1.05 1.47
C SER A 43 2.05 -0.02 1.74
N ALA A 44 1.37 0.05 2.89
CA ALA A 44 0.27 -0.84 3.22
C ALA A 44 -0.97 -0.61 2.33
N LYS A 45 -1.27 0.65 1.97
CA LYS A 45 -2.32 0.95 1.00
C LYS A 45 -1.97 0.36 -0.38
N TRP A 46 -0.71 0.49 -0.81
CA TRP A 46 -0.23 -0.06 -2.09
C TRP A 46 -0.35 -1.59 -2.20
N THR A 47 -0.42 -2.33 -1.08
CA THR A 47 -0.69 -3.77 -1.11
C THR A 47 -2.01 -4.10 -1.79
N GLU A 48 -3.06 -3.27 -1.62
CA GLU A 48 -4.34 -3.44 -2.32
C GLU A 48 -4.17 -3.34 -3.84
N GLY A 49 -3.47 -2.28 -4.28
CA GLY A 49 -3.10 -2.07 -5.69
C GLY A 49 -2.35 -3.26 -6.27
N LYS A 50 -1.32 -3.74 -5.55
CA LYS A 50 -0.51 -4.91 -5.94
C LYS A 50 -1.35 -6.18 -6.09
N THR A 51 -2.28 -6.43 -5.17
CA THR A 51 -3.21 -7.55 -5.28
C THR A 51 -4.09 -7.43 -6.53
N GLY A 52 -4.60 -6.22 -6.83
CA GLY A 52 -5.37 -5.98 -8.05
C GLY A 52 -4.58 -6.22 -9.33
N CYS A 53 -3.37 -5.67 -9.43
CA CYS A 53 -2.47 -5.94 -10.57
C CYS A 53 -2.14 -7.43 -10.71
N GLY A 54 -1.94 -8.15 -9.59
CA GLY A 54 -1.70 -9.59 -9.61
C GLY A 54 -2.88 -10.40 -10.15
N ALA A 55 -4.11 -9.99 -9.83
CA ALA A 55 -5.32 -10.60 -10.38
C ALA A 55 -5.43 -10.36 -11.90
N ILE A 56 -5.16 -9.13 -12.35
CA ILE A 56 -5.13 -8.79 -13.78
C ILE A 56 -4.04 -9.58 -14.50
N ALA A 57 -2.81 -9.62 -13.97
CA ALA A 57 -1.69 -10.36 -14.54
C ALA A 57 -2.01 -11.85 -14.70
N THR A 58 -2.64 -12.46 -13.69
CA THR A 58 -3.06 -13.86 -13.75
C THR A 58 -4.11 -14.08 -14.83
N SER A 59 -5.11 -13.20 -14.91
CA SER A 59 -6.19 -13.28 -15.91
C SER A 59 -5.66 -13.06 -17.32
N LEU A 60 -4.73 -12.13 -17.51
CA LEU A 60 -4.05 -11.85 -18.77
C LEU A 60 -3.24 -13.05 -19.25
N ARG A 61 -2.42 -13.66 -18.37
CA ARG A 61 -1.69 -14.90 -18.69
C ARG A 61 -2.63 -16.05 -19.02
N GLY A 62 -3.75 -16.16 -18.30
CA GLY A 62 -4.79 -17.16 -18.59
C GLY A 62 -5.45 -16.95 -19.95
N TYR A 63 -5.73 -15.71 -20.34
CA TYR A 63 -6.28 -15.35 -21.65
C TYR A 63 -5.29 -15.65 -22.77
N TYR A 64 -4.01 -15.33 -22.56
CA TYR A 64 -2.93 -15.66 -23.51
C TYR A 64 -2.78 -17.17 -23.71
N ALA A 65 -2.80 -17.94 -22.62
CA ALA A 65 -2.72 -19.41 -22.69
C ALA A 65 -3.90 -20.05 -23.43
N GLN A 66 -5.11 -19.49 -23.29
CA GLN A 66 -6.31 -19.99 -23.96
C GLN A 66 -6.31 -19.70 -25.47
N THR A 67 -5.76 -18.57 -25.87
CA THR A 67 -5.72 -18.14 -27.28
C THR A 67 -4.47 -18.60 -28.01
N CYS A 68 -3.52 -19.24 -27.31
CA CYS A 68 -2.19 -19.60 -27.81
C CYS A 68 -1.46 -18.41 -28.49
N GLY A 69 -1.74 -17.19 -28.05
CA GLY A 69 -1.22 -15.96 -28.68
C GLY A 69 -1.83 -15.61 -30.04
N GLU A 70 -2.76 -16.40 -30.60
CA GLU A 70 -3.30 -16.20 -31.95
C GLU A 70 -4.62 -15.39 -31.99
N GLY A 71 -5.21 -15.08 -30.82
CA GLY A 71 -6.47 -14.33 -30.70
C GLY A 71 -6.33 -12.80 -30.59
N GLY A 72 -5.11 -12.29 -30.67
CA GLY A 72 -4.80 -10.88 -30.39
C GLY A 72 -4.95 -10.49 -28.91
N PRO A 73 -4.33 -9.37 -28.50
CA PRO A 73 -4.38 -8.92 -27.12
C PRO A 73 -5.79 -8.46 -26.70
N PRO A 74 -6.11 -8.54 -25.39
CA PRO A 74 -7.33 -7.93 -24.88
C PRO A 74 -7.25 -6.40 -25.03
N ALA A 75 -8.36 -5.76 -25.39
CA ALA A 75 -8.40 -4.31 -25.57
C ALA A 75 -8.13 -3.55 -24.26
N ASP A 76 -8.67 -4.05 -23.14
CA ASP A 76 -8.59 -3.43 -21.82
C ASP A 76 -8.69 -4.48 -20.71
N VAL A 77 -8.50 -4.06 -19.46
CA VAL A 77 -8.79 -4.88 -18.27
C VAL A 77 -10.22 -5.42 -18.24
N LYS A 78 -11.20 -4.72 -18.84
CA LYS A 78 -12.58 -5.20 -18.95
C LYS A 78 -12.73 -6.41 -19.87
N ALA A 79 -11.93 -6.48 -20.93
CA ALA A 79 -11.92 -7.61 -21.84
C ALA A 79 -11.38 -8.89 -21.19
N LEU A 80 -10.67 -8.76 -20.06
CA LEU A 80 -10.25 -9.89 -19.23
C LEU A 80 -11.34 -10.39 -18.27
N GLY A 81 -12.54 -9.79 -18.31
CA GLY A 81 -13.68 -10.22 -17.50
C GLY A 81 -13.89 -9.42 -16.21
N PHE A 82 -13.13 -8.35 -15.97
CA PHE A 82 -13.32 -7.45 -14.83
C PHE A 82 -14.44 -6.43 -15.14
N GLY A 83 -15.54 -6.52 -14.41
CA GLY A 83 -16.70 -5.65 -14.50
C GLY A 83 -16.67 -4.48 -13.50
N PRO A 84 -17.68 -3.59 -13.58
CA PRO A 84 -17.86 -2.53 -12.59
C PRO A 84 -18.08 -3.14 -11.19
N GLY A 85 -17.33 -2.69 -10.19
CA GLY A 85 -17.29 -3.29 -8.86
C GLY A 85 -16.14 -4.28 -8.64
N ASP A 86 -15.54 -4.82 -9.71
CA ASP A 86 -14.34 -5.64 -9.60
C ASP A 86 -13.11 -4.74 -9.42
N LEU A 87 -12.16 -5.20 -8.61
CA LEU A 87 -10.93 -4.45 -8.28
C LEU A 87 -11.23 -3.07 -7.66
N GLU A 88 -12.46 -2.87 -7.18
CA GLU A 88 -12.83 -1.72 -6.37
C GLU A 88 -12.51 -2.02 -4.90
N GLY A 89 -11.55 -1.28 -4.37
CA GLY A 89 -11.18 -1.38 -2.97
C GLY A 89 -11.29 -0.04 -2.25
N LYS A 90 -10.63 0.06 -1.11
CA LYS A 90 -10.66 1.29 -0.30
C LYS A 90 -9.83 2.40 -0.94
N TYR A 91 -8.77 2.04 -1.66
CA TYR A 91 -7.76 2.96 -2.19
C TYR A 91 -7.70 2.97 -3.71
N PHE A 92 -8.18 1.92 -4.38
CA PHE A 92 -8.15 1.78 -5.84
C PHE A 92 -9.54 1.52 -6.46
N THR A 93 -9.63 1.78 -7.75
CA THR A 93 -10.81 1.55 -8.61
C THR A 93 -10.39 0.79 -9.86
N LEU A 94 -11.36 0.25 -10.61
CA LEU A 94 -11.05 -0.44 -11.86
C LEU A 94 -10.30 0.43 -12.89
N SER A 95 -10.62 1.72 -12.96
CA SER A 95 -9.99 2.68 -13.89
C SER A 95 -8.53 2.99 -13.57
N ASP A 96 -8.08 2.65 -12.36
CA ASP A 96 -6.72 2.89 -11.90
C ASP A 96 -5.71 1.93 -12.52
N TYR A 97 -6.18 0.84 -13.14
CA TYR A 97 -5.35 -0.20 -13.72
C TYR A 97 -5.36 -0.14 -15.25
N GLN A 98 -4.18 -0.06 -15.86
CA GLN A 98 -4.01 -0.01 -17.31
C GLN A 98 -2.94 -0.98 -17.78
N ILE A 99 -3.21 -1.69 -18.87
CA ILE A 99 -2.24 -2.57 -19.52
C ILE A 99 -1.52 -1.74 -20.59
N THR A 100 -0.20 -1.66 -20.51
CA THR A 100 0.71 -0.93 -21.41
C THR A 100 1.88 -1.83 -21.80
N ASP A 101 2.70 -1.38 -22.75
CA ASP A 101 3.88 -2.10 -23.27
C ASP A 101 3.60 -3.57 -23.61
N LEU A 102 2.49 -3.78 -24.33
CA LEU A 102 1.98 -5.11 -24.61
C LEU A 102 2.62 -5.68 -25.88
N VAL A 103 3.43 -6.72 -25.70
CA VAL A 103 3.90 -7.59 -26.79
C VAL A 103 3.05 -8.85 -26.76
N TRP A 104 2.34 -9.11 -27.85
CA TRP A 104 1.43 -10.24 -27.98
C TRP A 104 1.74 -11.00 -29.26
N THR A 105 2.45 -12.12 -29.14
CA THR A 105 2.80 -12.99 -30.26
C THR A 105 2.52 -14.45 -29.90
N ALA A 106 2.64 -15.39 -30.82
CA ALA A 106 2.44 -16.82 -30.50
C ALA A 106 3.51 -17.39 -29.54
N THR A 107 4.66 -16.73 -29.43
CA THR A 107 5.83 -17.25 -28.69
C THR A 107 6.23 -16.40 -27.49
N GLU A 108 5.72 -15.18 -27.40
CA GLU A 108 6.15 -14.19 -26.41
C GLU A 108 4.97 -13.34 -25.94
N LEU A 109 4.89 -13.19 -24.62
CA LEU A 109 3.97 -12.33 -23.91
C LEU A 109 4.78 -11.39 -23.00
N GLU A 110 4.84 -10.12 -23.36
CA GLU A 110 5.38 -9.06 -22.52
C GLU A 110 4.29 -8.04 -22.24
N TYR A 111 4.23 -7.53 -21.02
CA TYR A 111 3.25 -6.53 -20.64
C TYR A 111 3.74 -5.77 -19.41
N LYS A 112 3.26 -4.53 -19.29
CA LYS A 112 3.36 -3.69 -18.11
C LYS A 112 1.96 -3.35 -17.63
N ILE A 113 1.66 -3.59 -16.37
CA ILE A 113 0.41 -3.13 -15.76
C ILE A 113 0.75 -1.91 -14.92
N VAL A 114 0.25 -0.77 -15.35
CA VAL A 114 0.35 0.50 -14.65
C VAL A 114 -0.82 0.62 -13.71
N CYS A 115 -0.54 0.94 -12.45
CA CYS A 115 -1.56 1.24 -11.46
C CYS A 115 -1.33 2.62 -10.86
N VAL A 116 -2.33 3.49 -10.98
CA VAL A 116 -2.33 4.87 -10.48
C VAL A 116 -3.41 5.01 -9.44
N SER A 117 -3.17 5.67 -8.31
CA SER A 117 -4.21 5.85 -7.30
C SER A 117 -4.98 7.16 -7.50
N THR A 118 -6.25 7.11 -7.89
CA THR A 118 -7.07 8.32 -8.15
C THR A 118 -8.04 8.70 -7.03
N LYS A 119 -8.23 7.83 -6.02
CA LYS A 119 -9.16 8.08 -4.90
C LYS A 119 -8.62 9.11 -3.90
N GLU A 120 -9.52 9.84 -3.23
CA GLU A 120 -9.17 10.82 -2.18
C GLU A 120 -8.34 10.23 -1.02
N ASN A 121 -8.55 8.94 -0.71
CA ASN A 121 -7.81 8.23 0.34
C ASN A 121 -6.54 7.51 -0.14
N ALA A 122 -6.16 7.72 -1.40
CA ALA A 122 -5.01 7.11 -2.05
C ALA A 122 -3.71 7.18 -1.22
N PRO A 123 -2.76 6.28 -1.45
CA PRO A 123 -1.39 6.49 -0.99
C PRO A 123 -0.84 7.81 -1.53
N GLY A 124 -0.21 8.60 -0.66
CA GLY A 124 0.25 9.94 -1.03
C GLY A 124 1.52 9.94 -1.89
N THR A 125 2.43 8.98 -1.67
CA THR A 125 3.64 8.76 -2.49
C THR A 125 4.08 7.30 -2.44
N PRO A 126 4.63 6.72 -3.52
CA PRO A 126 4.59 7.19 -4.92
C PRO A 126 3.14 7.33 -5.43
N GLY A 127 2.92 8.01 -6.56
CA GLY A 127 1.58 8.15 -7.18
C GLY A 127 1.22 7.00 -8.15
N GLN A 128 2.21 6.19 -8.51
CA GLN A 128 2.08 5.08 -9.46
C GLN A 128 3.00 3.91 -9.11
N PHE A 129 2.58 2.70 -9.46
CA PHE A 129 3.51 1.57 -9.61
C PHE A 129 3.25 0.79 -10.89
N ASN A 130 4.31 0.13 -11.36
CA ASN A 130 4.29 -0.72 -12.53
C ASN A 130 4.52 -2.17 -12.10
N LEU A 131 3.77 -3.10 -12.70
CA LEU A 131 4.00 -4.54 -12.60
C LEU A 131 4.42 -5.06 -13.99
N TYR A 132 5.61 -5.62 -14.07
CA TYR A 132 6.14 -6.19 -15.32
C TYR A 132 5.73 -7.66 -15.49
N SER A 133 5.77 -8.15 -16.73
CA SER A 133 5.48 -9.55 -17.08
C SER A 133 6.36 -10.56 -16.31
N SER A 134 7.58 -10.15 -15.93
CA SER A 134 8.52 -10.87 -15.06
C SER A 134 8.01 -11.09 -13.63
N GLY A 135 7.01 -10.33 -13.20
CA GLY A 135 6.50 -10.31 -11.82
C GLY A 135 7.22 -9.31 -10.92
N GLU A 136 8.19 -8.57 -11.45
CA GLU A 136 8.85 -7.48 -10.73
C GLU A 136 7.92 -6.26 -10.62
N TYR A 137 8.04 -5.56 -9.48
CA TYR A 137 7.30 -4.33 -9.21
C TYR A 137 8.26 -3.15 -9.12
N GLU A 138 7.85 -2.02 -9.69
CA GLU A 138 8.58 -0.77 -9.61
C GLU A 138 7.65 0.36 -9.18
N LEU A 139 8.11 1.18 -8.24
CA LEU A 139 7.41 2.34 -7.73
C LEU A 139 7.90 3.58 -8.48
N ILE A 140 7.02 4.31 -9.17
CA ILE A 140 7.39 5.51 -9.93
C ILE A 140 7.05 6.74 -9.09
N LEU A 141 8.06 7.57 -8.79
CA LEU A 141 7.85 8.86 -8.15
C LEU A 141 7.21 9.82 -9.18
N GLU A 142 6.24 10.63 -8.77
CA GLU A 142 5.60 11.61 -9.67
C GLU A 142 6.69 12.53 -10.28
N GLY A 143 6.92 12.42 -11.59
CA GLY A 143 7.87 13.29 -12.32
C GLY A 143 8.93 12.59 -13.19
N GLU A 144 8.95 11.27 -13.29
CA GLU A 144 9.84 10.55 -14.22
C GLU A 144 8.98 9.85 -15.30
N ASN A 145 8.75 10.53 -16.42
CA ASN A 145 8.24 9.98 -17.69
C ASN A 145 9.31 10.12 -18.75
#